data_AF-G3V4V7-F1
#
_entry.id   AF-G3V4V7-F1
#
_cell.length_a   1.000
_cell.length_b   1.000
_cell.length_c   1.000
_cell.angle_alpha   90.00
_cell.angle_beta   90.00
_cell.angle_gamma   90.00
#
_symmetry.space_group_name_H-M   'P 1'
#
loop_
_entity.id
_entity.type
_entity.pdbx_description
1 polymer ?
#
loop_
_entity_poly.entity_id
_entity_poly.type
_entity_poly.pdbx_seq_one_letter_code
_entity_poly.pdbx_strand_id
1 'polypeptide(L)'
;MPLLLYTCLLWLPTSGLWTVQAMDPNAAYVNMSNHHRGLASANVDFAFSLYKHLVALSPKKNIFISPVSISMALAMLSLGTCGHTRAQLLQGLGFNLTERSETEIHQGFQHLHQLFAKSDTSLEMTMGNALFLDGS
;
A
#
# COMPACT_ATOMS: atom_id res chain seq x y z
N MET A 1 64.74 20.71 28.47
CA MET A 1 64.10 19.58 27.79
C MET A 1 62.63 19.48 28.20
N PRO A 2 61.70 20.16 27.50
CA PRO A 2 60.33 19.65 27.43
C PRO A 2 59.80 19.80 26.01
N LEU A 3 59.99 18.76 25.20
CA LEU A 3 59.46 18.68 23.83
C LEU A 3 58.51 17.48 23.68
N LEU A 4 57.91 17.03 24.79
CA LEU A 4 57.05 15.82 24.85
C LEU A 4 55.61 16.10 25.31
N LEU A 5 55.16 17.36 25.35
CA LEU A 5 53.79 17.70 25.78
C LEU A 5 52.90 18.32 24.69
N TYR A 6 53.38 18.47 23.45
CA TYR A 6 52.62 19.14 22.38
C TYR A 6 52.18 18.25 21.21
N THR A 7 52.38 16.94 21.27
CA THR A 7 51.97 16.02 20.18
C THR A 7 50.63 15.33 20.40
N CYS A 8 49.93 15.58 21.50
CA CYS A 8 48.64 14.92 21.80
C CYS A 8 47.39 15.74 21.44
N LEU A 9 47.49 16.86 20.72
CA LEU A 9 46.33 17.71 20.38
C LEU A 9 45.98 17.81 18.88
N LEU A 10 46.46 16.88 18.04
CA LEU A 10 46.03 16.82 16.63
C LEU A 10 45.49 15.45 16.18
N TRP A 11 45.03 14.63 17.12
CA TRP A 11 44.31 13.38 16.80
C TRP A 11 43.04 13.25 17.64
N LEU A 12 42.15 14.23 17.52
CA LEU A 12 40.72 13.96 17.72
C LEU A 12 40.22 13.29 16.43
N PRO A 13 39.75 12.04 16.48
CA PRO A 13 39.08 11.43 15.35
C PRO A 13 37.83 12.26 15.05
N THR A 14 37.72 12.82 13.85
CA THR A 14 36.46 13.34 13.30
C THR A 14 35.46 12.21 13.00
N SER A 15 35.80 10.97 13.35
CA SER A 15 35.01 9.75 13.22
C SER A 15 33.90 9.65 14.28
N GLY A 16 33.16 10.73 14.48
CA GLY A 16 32.01 10.78 15.39
C GLY A 16 30.76 11.40 14.76
N LEU A 17 30.88 12.03 13.60
CA LEU A 17 29.71 12.47 12.82
C LEU A 17 29.28 11.34 11.87
N TRP A 18 28.88 10.21 12.46
CA TRP A 18 27.91 9.38 11.79
C TRP A 18 26.72 10.27 11.47
N THR A 19 26.33 10.32 10.22
CA THR A 19 25.05 10.89 9.80
C THR A 19 23.94 10.10 10.50
N VAL A 20 23.60 10.49 11.73
CA VAL A 20 22.21 10.43 12.18
C VAL A 20 21.51 11.50 11.36
N GLN A 21 21.30 11.21 10.08
CA GLN A 21 20.28 11.90 9.33
C GLN A 21 19.01 11.53 10.07
N ALA A 22 18.48 12.45 10.88
CA ALA A 22 17.14 12.33 11.39
C ALA A 22 16.27 12.12 10.15
N MET A 23 15.78 10.90 9.98
CA MET A 23 14.77 10.60 8.97
C MET A 23 13.64 11.57 9.28
N ASP A 24 13.46 12.59 8.44
CA ASP A 24 12.42 13.59 8.65
C ASP A 24 11.10 12.83 8.76
N PRO A 25 10.46 12.80 9.95
CA PRO A 25 9.21 12.08 10.13
C PRO A 25 8.19 12.59 9.13
N ASN A 26 8.21 13.90 8.80
CA ASN A 26 7.29 14.50 7.85
C ASN A 26 7.54 14.00 6.42
N ALA A 27 8.79 13.76 6.01
CA ALA A 27 9.08 13.15 4.71
C ALA A 27 8.51 11.72 4.62
N ALA A 28 8.61 10.93 5.70
CA ALA A 28 8.01 9.61 5.77
C ALA A 28 6.46 9.67 5.78
N TYR A 29 5.86 10.60 6.53
CA TYR A 29 4.41 10.82 6.56
C TYR A 29 3.83 11.34 5.23
N VAL A 30 4.52 12.28 4.56
CA VAL A 30 4.12 12.81 3.25
C VAL A 30 4.30 11.77 2.14
N ASN A 31 5.35 10.96 2.20
CA ASN A 31 5.52 9.87 1.25
C ASN A 31 4.44 8.78 1.45
N MET A 32 4.12 8.44 2.70
CA MET A 32 3.02 7.52 3.04
C MET A 32 1.67 8.06 2.53
N SER A 33 1.37 9.34 2.76
CA SER A 33 0.10 9.96 2.37
C SER A 33 -0.12 9.99 0.86
N ASN A 34 0.94 10.17 0.06
CA ASN A 34 0.88 10.08 -1.40
C ASN A 34 0.63 8.65 -1.91
N HIS A 35 1.16 7.63 -1.23
CA HIS A 35 0.91 6.23 -1.58
C HIS A 35 -0.55 5.83 -1.34
N HIS A 36 -1.14 6.31 -0.25
CA HIS A 36 -2.54 6.04 0.11
C HIS A 36 -3.56 6.75 -0.77
N ARG A 37 -3.26 7.99 -1.18
CA ARG A 37 -4.21 8.80 -1.95
C ARG A 37 -4.54 8.17 -3.30
N GLY A 38 -3.57 7.53 -3.95
CA GLY A 38 -3.79 6.81 -5.20
C GLY A 38 -4.67 5.56 -5.03
N LEU A 39 -4.40 4.74 -4.01
CA LEU A 39 -5.19 3.53 -3.74
C LEU A 39 -6.62 3.85 -3.31
N ALA A 40 -6.79 4.84 -2.41
CA ALA A 40 -8.10 5.23 -1.93
C ALA A 40 -8.97 5.77 -3.07
N SER A 41 -8.43 6.64 -3.92
CA SER A 41 -9.16 7.17 -5.08
C SER A 41 -9.58 6.04 -6.03
N ALA A 42 -8.64 5.19 -6.44
CA ALA A 42 -8.94 4.08 -7.36
C ALA A 42 -10.01 3.13 -6.80
N ASN A 43 -9.92 2.77 -5.51
CA ASN A 43 -10.91 1.92 -4.86
C ASN A 43 -12.28 2.60 -4.73
N VAL A 44 -12.34 3.91 -4.54
CA VAL A 44 -13.60 4.68 -4.51
C VAL A 44 -14.22 4.74 -5.91
N ASP A 45 -13.42 5.00 -6.94
CA ASP A 45 -13.87 5.03 -8.33
C ASP A 45 -14.41 3.65 -8.76
N PHE A 46 -13.68 2.59 -8.43
CA PHE A 46 -14.13 1.21 -8.61
C PHE A 46 -15.44 0.93 -7.86
N ALA A 47 -15.53 1.32 -6.58
CA ALA A 47 -16.72 1.10 -5.76
C ALA A 47 -17.98 1.72 -6.39
N PHE A 48 -17.89 2.98 -6.82
CA PHE A 48 -19.01 3.66 -7.45
C PHE A 48 -19.34 3.10 -8.83
N SER A 49 -18.32 2.77 -9.63
CA SER A 49 -18.52 2.12 -10.93
C SER A 49 -19.25 0.79 -10.76
N LEU A 50 -18.78 -0.08 -9.87
CA LEU A 50 -19.40 -1.37 -9.57
C LEU A 50 -20.83 -1.20 -9.06
N TYR A 51 -21.06 -0.30 -8.10
CA TYR A 51 -22.38 -0.06 -7.54
C TYR A 51 -23.38 0.40 -8.61
N LYS A 52 -22.99 1.32 -9.49
CA LYS A 52 -23.84 1.77 -10.61
C LYS A 52 -24.21 0.61 -11.55
N HIS A 53 -23.26 -0.26 -11.87
CA HIS A 53 -23.54 -1.44 -12.69
C HIS A 53 -24.51 -2.41 -12.00
N LEU A 54 -24.34 -2.66 -10.70
CA LEU A 54 -25.24 -3.53 -9.94
C LEU A 54 -26.66 -2.96 -9.85
N VAL A 55 -26.80 -1.64 -9.63
CA VAL A 55 -28.10 -0.95 -9.63
C VAL A 55 -28.78 -1.09 -10.98
N ALA A 56 -28.05 -0.91 -12.08
CA ALA A 56 -28.60 -1.08 -13.43
C ALA A 56 -29.05 -2.52 -13.70
N LEU A 57 -28.30 -3.51 -13.22
CA LEU A 57 -28.63 -4.94 -13.37
C LEU A 57 -29.81 -5.38 -12.50
N SER A 58 -30.08 -4.71 -11.38
CA SER A 58 -31.15 -5.09 -10.44
C SER A 58 -31.86 -3.87 -9.82
N PRO A 59 -32.60 -3.07 -10.60
CA PRO A 59 -33.09 -1.74 -10.17
C PRO A 59 -34.07 -1.73 -8.99
N LYS A 60 -34.68 -2.88 -8.65
CA LYS A 60 -35.68 -3.02 -7.59
C LYS A 60 -35.23 -3.92 -6.44
N LYS A 61 -33.96 -4.31 -6.41
CA LYS A 61 -33.40 -5.14 -5.35
C LYS A 61 -32.51 -4.29 -4.44
N ASN A 62 -32.45 -4.70 -3.17
CA ASN A 62 -31.46 -4.17 -2.26
C ASN A 62 -30.06 -4.56 -2.75
N ILE A 63 -29.13 -3.61 -2.72
CA ILE A 63 -27.72 -3.84 -3.05
C ILE A 63 -26.91 -3.51 -1.81
N PHE A 64 -26.20 -4.52 -1.31
CA PHE A 64 -25.27 -4.39 -0.20
C PHE A 64 -24.00 -5.13 -0.57
N ILE A 65 -22.89 -4.40 -0.64
CA ILE A 65 -21.59 -4.91 -1.10
C ILE A 65 -20.46 -4.32 -0.25
N SER A 66 -19.32 -5.02 -0.22
CA SER A 66 -18.05 -4.49 0.30
C SER A 66 -17.09 -4.30 -0.88
N PRO A 67 -16.97 -3.08 -1.44
CA PRO A 67 -16.09 -2.83 -2.57
C PRO A 67 -14.63 -3.15 -2.27
N VAL A 68 -14.15 -2.81 -1.07
CA VAL A 68 -12.76 -3.06 -0.66
C VAL A 68 -12.42 -4.54 -0.63
N SER A 69 -13.37 -5.40 -0.21
CA SER A 69 -13.18 -6.86 -0.22
C SER A 69 -13.02 -7.38 -1.65
N ILE A 70 -13.89 -6.95 -2.56
CA ILE A 70 -13.85 -7.33 -3.99
C ILE A 70 -12.54 -6.84 -4.62
N SER A 71 -12.15 -5.58 -4.40
CA SER A 71 -10.89 -5.03 -4.89
C SER A 71 -9.68 -5.81 -4.40
N MET A 72 -9.63 -6.14 -3.11
CA MET A 72 -8.53 -6.89 -2.50
C MET A 72 -8.39 -8.29 -3.11
N ALA A 73 -9.51 -9.00 -3.31
CA ALA A 73 -9.51 -10.32 -3.93
C ALA A 73 -9.05 -10.27 -5.41
N LEU A 74 -9.52 -9.29 -6.19
CA LEU A 74 -9.11 -9.13 -7.58
C LEU A 74 -7.66 -8.66 -7.74
N ALA A 75 -7.17 -7.81 -6.84
CA ALA A 75 -5.77 -7.43 -6.77
C ALA A 75 -4.87 -8.62 -6.37
N MET A 76 -5.34 -9.49 -5.47
CA MET A 76 -4.64 -10.74 -5.18
C MET A 76 -4.62 -11.67 -6.39
N LEU A 77 -5.74 -11.79 -7.11
CA LEU A 77 -5.85 -12.59 -8.33
C LEU A 77 -4.88 -12.09 -9.42
N SER A 78 -4.71 -10.77 -9.58
CA SER A 78 -3.86 -10.23 -10.64
C SER A 78 -2.38 -10.64 -10.51
N LEU A 79 -1.90 -10.94 -9.29
CA LEU A 79 -0.56 -11.49 -9.04
C LEU A 79 -0.32 -12.82 -9.79
N GLY A 80 -1.37 -13.62 -9.98
CA GLY A 80 -1.31 -14.91 -10.69
C GLY A 80 -1.58 -14.83 -12.20
N THR A 81 -1.85 -13.64 -12.74
CA THR A 81 -2.18 -13.45 -14.17
C THR A 81 -1.02 -12.79 -14.92
N CYS A 82 -1.05 -12.75 -16.25
CA CYS A 82 -0.03 -12.07 -17.06
C CYS A 82 -0.63 -11.34 -18.27
N GLY A 83 0.20 -10.48 -18.91
CA GLY A 83 -0.14 -9.80 -20.15
C GLY A 83 -1.46 -9.02 -20.09
N HIS A 84 -2.32 -9.23 -21.09
CA HIS A 84 -3.58 -8.52 -21.22
C HIS A 84 -4.53 -8.76 -20.04
N THR A 85 -4.60 -9.99 -19.53
CA THR A 85 -5.46 -10.33 -18.39
C THR A 85 -5.09 -9.53 -17.15
N ARG A 86 -3.79 -9.40 -16.85
CA ARG A 86 -3.32 -8.61 -15.72
C ARG A 86 -3.66 -7.13 -15.89
N ALA A 87 -3.41 -6.59 -17.08
CA ALA A 87 -3.70 -5.19 -17.39
C ALA A 87 -5.20 -4.88 -17.21
N GLN A 88 -6.08 -5.73 -17.73
CA GLN A 88 -7.54 -5.57 -17.60
C GLN A 88 -8.00 -5.62 -16.14
N LEU A 89 -7.46 -6.53 -15.32
CA LEU A 89 -7.80 -6.61 -13.90
C LEU A 89 -7.44 -5.32 -13.17
N LEU A 90 -6.20 -4.84 -13.32
CA LEU A 90 -5.74 -3.66 -12.60
C LEU A 90 -6.40 -2.37 -13.11
N GLN A 91 -6.61 -2.23 -14.42
CA GLN A 91 -7.34 -1.09 -14.98
C GLN A 91 -8.82 -1.11 -14.59
N GLY A 92 -9.43 -2.30 -14.53
CA GLY A 92 -10.80 -2.48 -14.07
C GLY A 92 -11.00 -2.08 -12.60
N LEU A 93 -9.95 -2.22 -11.78
CA LEU A 93 -9.89 -1.71 -10.39
C LEU A 93 -9.64 -0.20 -10.28
N GLY A 94 -9.56 0.51 -11.41
CA GLY A 94 -9.38 1.96 -11.45
C GLY A 94 -7.92 2.42 -11.45
N PHE A 95 -6.93 1.53 -11.62
CA PHE A 95 -5.53 1.92 -11.65
C PHE A 95 -5.08 2.34 -13.05
N ASN A 96 -4.40 3.50 -13.13
CA ASN A 96 -3.66 3.89 -14.33
C ASN A 96 -2.24 3.31 -14.30
N LEU A 97 -2.00 2.26 -15.10
CA LEU A 97 -0.71 1.57 -15.18
C LEU A 97 0.42 2.40 -15.82
N THR A 98 0.12 3.56 -16.43
CA THR A 98 1.15 4.51 -16.88
C THR A 98 1.65 5.42 -15.77
N GLU A 99 0.83 5.63 -14.74
CA GLU A 99 1.13 6.52 -13.61
C GLU A 99 1.61 5.76 -12.38
N ARG A 100 1.24 4.47 -12.25
CA ARG A 100 1.55 3.66 -11.07
C ARG A 100 1.98 2.26 -11.48
N SER A 101 3.06 1.78 -10.87
CA SER A 101 3.55 0.42 -11.08
C SER A 101 2.69 -0.63 -10.37
N GLU A 102 2.68 -1.86 -10.90
CA GLU A 102 2.00 -2.99 -10.27
C GLU A 102 2.49 -3.22 -8.82
N THR A 103 3.80 -3.04 -8.58
CA THR A 103 4.41 -3.16 -7.26
C THR A 103 3.80 -2.17 -6.26
N GLU A 104 3.68 -0.89 -6.63
CA GLU A 104 3.09 0.14 -5.77
C GLU A 104 1.61 -0.14 -5.48
N ILE A 105 0.87 -0.69 -6.46
CA ILE A 105 -0.53 -1.11 -6.28
C ILE A 105 -0.62 -2.20 -5.21
N HIS A 106 0.18 -3.26 -5.35
CA HIS A 106 0.16 -4.39 -4.41
C HIS A 106 0.68 -4.00 -3.01
N GLN A 107 1.70 -3.15 -2.92
CA GLN A 107 2.15 -2.58 -1.65
C GLN A 107 1.05 -1.75 -0.97
N GLY A 108 0.26 -1.02 -1.75
CA GLY A 108 -0.90 -0.30 -1.26
C GLY A 108 -1.92 -1.24 -0.61
N PHE A 109 -2.30 -2.33 -1.29
CA PHE A 109 -3.22 -3.32 -0.72
C PHE A 109 -2.65 -4.05 0.49
N GLN A 110 -1.35 -4.37 0.47
CA GLN A 110 -0.67 -4.96 1.63
C GLN A 110 -0.75 -4.04 2.85
N HIS A 111 -0.48 -2.74 2.66
CA HIS A 111 -0.59 -1.78 3.75
C HIS A 111 -2.04 -1.66 4.24
N LEU A 112 -3.02 -1.59 3.33
CA LEU A 112 -4.44 -1.52 3.70
C LEU A 112 -4.88 -2.73 4.54
N HIS A 113 -4.44 -3.94 4.17
CA HIS A 113 -4.67 -5.14 4.96
C HIS A 113 -4.04 -5.06 6.36
N GLN A 114 -2.82 -4.53 6.46
CA GLN A 114 -2.16 -4.33 7.75
C GLN A 114 -2.89 -3.31 8.64
N LEU A 115 -3.48 -2.26 8.05
CA LEU A 115 -4.29 -1.30 8.80
C LEU A 115 -5.55 -1.97 9.37
N PHE A 116 -6.25 -2.77 8.56
CA PHE A 116 -7.43 -3.50 9.03
C PHE A 116 -7.12 -4.53 10.11
N ALA A 117 -5.93 -5.14 10.07
CA ALA A 117 -5.48 -6.07 11.11
C ALA A 117 -5.09 -5.38 12.43
N LYS A 118 -4.82 -4.07 12.41
CA LYS A 118 -4.36 -3.28 13.57
C LYS A 118 -5.47 -2.40 14.16
N SER A 119 -6.74 -2.73 13.96
CA SER A 119 -7.85 -1.89 14.42
C SER A 119 -7.82 -1.68 15.95
N ASP A 120 -8.25 -0.49 16.38
CA ASP A 120 -8.34 -0.13 17.79
C ASP A 120 -9.16 -1.14 18.58
N THR A 121 -8.87 -1.29 19.88
CA THR A 121 -9.58 -2.23 20.78
C THR A 121 -11.07 -1.93 20.94
N SER A 122 -11.52 -0.74 20.54
CA SER A 122 -12.93 -0.32 20.53
C SER A 122 -13.71 -0.77 19.28
N LEU A 123 -13.03 -1.27 18.25
CA LEU A 123 -13.62 -1.71 16.99
C LEU A 123 -13.17 -3.14 16.65
N GLU A 124 -14.13 -4.06 16.65
CA GLU A 124 -13.90 -5.40 16.11
C GLU A 124 -13.93 -5.35 14.58
N MET A 125 -12.77 -5.52 13.96
CA MET A 125 -12.64 -5.60 12.50
C MET A 125 -11.77 -6.78 12.12
N THR A 126 -12.25 -7.61 11.19
CA THR A 126 -11.49 -8.72 10.61
C THR A 126 -11.55 -8.63 9.09
N MET A 127 -10.39 -8.71 8.46
CA MET A 127 -10.27 -8.81 7.01
C MET A 127 -9.14 -9.79 6.66
N GLY A 128 -9.40 -10.67 5.71
CA GLY A 128 -8.44 -11.67 5.26
C GLY A 128 -8.85 -12.23 3.91
N ASN A 129 -7.91 -12.89 3.23
CA ASN A 129 -8.15 -13.59 1.98
C ASN A 129 -7.57 -15.00 2.09
N ALA A 130 -8.17 -15.96 1.40
CA ALA A 130 -7.70 -17.33 1.30
C ALA A 130 -7.75 -17.79 -0.16
N LEU A 131 -6.82 -18.67 -0.54
CA LEU A 131 -6.77 -19.30 -1.85
C LEU A 131 -6.86 -20.81 -1.64
N PHE A 132 -7.87 -21.43 -2.25
CA PHE A 132 -8.08 -22.87 -2.21
C PHE A 132 -7.58 -23.48 -3.53
N LEU A 133 -6.62 -24.39 -3.44
CA LEU A 133 -6.02 -25.07 -4.59
C LEU A 133 -6.52 -26.51 -4.65
N ASP A 134 -6.81 -26.98 -5.87
CA ASP A 134 -7.01 -28.40 -6.13
C ASP A 134 -5.66 -29.15 -6.09
N GLY A 135 -5.70 -30.41 -5.69
CA GLY A 135 -4.50 -31.24 -5.55
C GLY A 135 -4.15 -32.07 -6.78
N SER A 136 -4.79 -31.78 -7.93
CA SER A 136 -4.64 -32.55 -9.17
C SER A 136 -3.30 -32.39 -9.88
#